data_AF-A0A835J0G4-F1
#
_entry.id   AF-A0A835J0G4-F1
#
_cell.length_a   1.000
_cell.length_b   1.000
_cell.length_c   1.000
_cell.angle_alpha   90.00
_cell.angle_beta   90.00
_cell.angle_gamma   90.00
#
_symmetry.space_group_name_H-M   'P 1'
#
loop_
_entity.id
_entity.type
_entity.pdbx_description
1 polymer ?
#
loop_
_entity_poly.entity_id
_entity_poly.type
_entity_poly.pdbx_seq_one_letter_code
_entity_poly.pdbx_strand_id
1 'polypeptide(L)' 'MKASLASDMLVNYFNIQKVMWEPFIETWDFKLDVIRTQSQSSFLNTSAVTDIHLTSTPQLNLNLTVPGIEVHN' A
#
# COMPACT_ATOMS: atom_id res chain seq x y z
N MET A 1 -20.34 7.22 -10.04
CA MET A 1 -20.13 7.33 -8.58
C MET A 1 -18.64 7.49 -8.33
N LYS A 2 -18.24 8.41 -7.46
CA LYS A 2 -16.83 8.62 -7.08
C LYS A 2 -16.70 8.45 -5.57
N ALA A 3 -15.75 7.64 -5.14
CA ALA A 3 -15.37 7.47 -3.75
C ALA A 3 -13.87 7.74 -3.61
N SER A 4 -13.49 8.36 -2.49
CA SER A 4 -12.10 8.68 -2.18
C SER A 4 -11.83 8.26 -0.74
N LEU A 5 -10.76 7.50 -0.54
CA LEU A 5 -10.30 7.05 0.77
C LEU A 5 -8.84 7.48 0.92
N ALA A 6 -8.55 8.19 2.01
CA ALA A 6 -7.19 8.42 2.48
C ALA A 6 -6.97 7.51 3.69
N SER A 7 -5.82 6.85 3.75
CA SER A 7 -5.46 5.97 4.85
C SER A 7 -3.95 5.99 5.07
N ASP A 8 -3.57 5.92 6.33
CA ASP A 8 -2.18 5.75 6.75
C ASP A 8 -1.97 4.25 7.01
N MET A 9 -0.86 3.69 6.52
CA MET A 9 -0.51 2.30 6.78
C MET A 9 0.68 2.21 7.74
N LEU A 10 0.47 1.50 8.85
CA LEU A 10 1.53 1.10 9.78
C LEU A 10 1.70 -0.41 9.67
N VAL A 11 2.86 -0.84 9.18
CA VAL A 11 3.23 -2.27 9.14
C VAL A 11 4.32 -2.50 10.16
N ASN A 12 4.01 -3.27 11.20
CA ASN A 12 5.02 -3.77 12.13
C ASN A 12 5.31 -5.25 11.82
N TYR A 13 6.52 -5.54 11.36
CA TYR A 13 6.99 -6.91 11.18
C TYR A 13 7.71 -7.38 12.45
N PHE A 14 6.95 -7.98 13.37
CA PHE A 14 7.48 -8.48 14.65
C PHE A 14 7.68 -10.00 14.58
N ASN A 15 8.84 -10.46 14.11
CA ASN A 15 9.14 -11.89 14.00
C ASN A 15 10.04 -12.38 15.15
N ILE A 16 9.40 -12.77 16.26
CA ILE A 16 10.05 -13.24 17.50
C ILE A 16 10.82 -14.57 17.31
N GLN A 17 10.58 -15.31 16.22
CA GLN A 17 11.11 -16.67 16.06
C GLN A 17 12.25 -16.83 15.06
N LYS A 18 12.47 -15.90 14.12
CA LYS A 18 13.38 -16.18 12.98
C LYS A 18 14.30 -15.05 12.50
N VAL A 19 14.22 -13.83 13.02
CA VAL A 19 14.86 -12.71 12.30
C VAL A 19 15.78 -11.94 13.23
N MET A 20 17.07 -11.97 12.91
CA MET A 20 18.12 -11.18 13.56
C MET A 20 18.09 -9.68 13.15
N TRP A 21 17.00 -9.22 12.52
CA TRP A 21 16.83 -7.85 12.07
C TRP A 21 15.37 -7.40 12.21
N GLU A 22 15.19 -6.13 12.54
CA GLU A 22 13.89 -5.46 12.60
C GLU A 22 13.87 -4.35 11.52
N PRO A 23 13.01 -4.43 10.49
CA PRO A 23 12.81 -3.31 9.59
C PRO A 23 12.15 -2.16 10.34
N PHE A 24 12.69 -0.96 10.17
CA PHE A 24 11.91 0.24 10.44
C PHE A 24 11.21 0.68 9.16
N ILE A 25 9.88 0.66 9.19
CA ILE A 25 9.01 1.12 8.10
C ILE A 25 8.33 2.39 8.60
N GLU A 26 8.59 3.53 7.95
CA GLU A 26 7.91 4.78 8.27
C GLU A 26 6.42 4.71 7.89
N THR A 27 5.60 5.51 8.57
CA THR A 27 4.21 5.71 8.21
C THR A 27 4.12 6.16 6.75
N TRP A 28 3.29 5.45 5.98
CA TRP A 28 3.15 5.71 4.56
C TRP A 28 1.71 6.06 4.20
N ASP A 29 1.56 7.27 3.67
CA ASP A 29 0.27 7.83 3.32
C ASP A 29 -0.01 7.57 1.84
N PHE A 30 -1.15 6.92 1.58
CA PHE A 30 -1.64 6.75 0.23
C PHE A 30 -3.11 7.16 0.13
N LYS A 31 -3.46 7.55 -1.09
CA LYS A 31 -4.82 7.89 -1.47
C LYS A 31 -5.33 6.88 -2.48
N LEU A 32 -6.51 6.33 -2.22
CA LEU A 32 -7.24 5.47 -3.12
C LEU A 32 -8.48 6.20 -3.63
N ASP A 33 -8.50 6.50 -4.93
CA ASP A 33 -9.66 7.02 -5.63
C ASP A 33 -10.31 5.90 -6.45
N VAL A 34 -11.60 5.66 -6.23
CA VAL A 34 -12.40 4.68 -6.98
C VAL A 34 -13.51 5.41 -7.72
N ILE A 35 -13.51 5.30 -9.04
CA ILE A 35 -14.50 5.94 -9.92
C ILE A 35 -15.25 4.84 -10.67
N ARG A 36 -16.57 4.78 -10.47
CA ARG A 36 -17.46 3.86 -11.14
C ARG A 36 -18.28 4.63 -12.18
N THR A 37 -18.07 4.33 -13.45
CA THR A 37 -18.81 4.90 -14.57
C THR A 37 -19.73 3.83 -15.16
N GLN A 38 -21.03 4.08 -15.14
CA GLN A 38 -22.00 3.20 -15.79
C GLN A 38 -22.51 3.91 -17.05
N SER A 39 -22.47 3.21 -18.19
CA SER A 39 -23.13 3.65 -19.41
C SER A 39 -24.25 2.67 -19.75
N GLN A 40 -25.45 3.21 -19.91
CA GLN A 40 -26.61 2.44 -20.29
C GLN A 40 -26.93 2.80 -21.74
N SER A 41 -26.65 1.89 -22.67
CA SER A 41 -26.93 2.09 -24.10
C SER A 41 -28.30 1.56 -24.51
N SER A 42 -28.90 0.67 -23.71
CA SER A 42 -30.30 0.24 -23.82
C SER A 42 -30.80 -0.38 -22.50
N PHE A 43 -32.09 -0.76 -22.44
CA PHE A 43 -32.72 -1.40 -21.27
C PHE A 43 -32.04 -2.72 -20.83
N LEU A 44 -31.36 -3.41 -21.75
CA LEU A 44 -30.67 -4.69 -21.52
C LEU A 44 -29.15 -4.60 -21.65
N ASN A 45 -28.61 -3.48 -22.15
CA ASN A 45 -27.16 -3.25 -22.26
C ASN A 45 -26.73 -2.16 -21.27
N THR A 46 -26.29 -2.63 -20.11
CA THR A 46 -25.55 -1.83 -19.13
C THR A 46 -24.09 -2.26 -19.17
N SER A 47 -23.19 -1.33 -19.48
CA SER A 47 -21.76 -1.53 -19.29
C SER A 47 -21.29 -0.67 -18.12
N ALA A 48 -20.33 -1.16 -17.36
CA ALA A 48 -19.87 -0.46 -16.18
C ALA A 48 -18.35 -0.61 -16.02
N VAL A 49 -17.67 0.52 -16.08
CA VAL A 49 -16.22 0.64 -15.92
C VAL A 49 -15.93 1.09 -14.48
N THR A 50 -14.89 0.51 -13.88
CA THR A 50 -14.35 0.95 -12.59
C THR A 50 -12.90 1.35 -12.79
N ASP A 51 -12.60 2.63 -12.61
CA ASP A 51 -11.26 3.17 -12.60
C ASP A 51 -10.76 3.24 -11.15
N ILE A 52 -9.56 2.72 -10.90
CA ILE A 52 -8.93 2.68 -9.59
C ILE A 52 -7.60 3.42 -9.70
N HIS A 53 -7.45 4.50 -8.94
CA HIS A 53 -6.20 5.24 -8.84
C HIS A 53 -5.64 5.11 -7.42
N LEU A 54 -4.42 4.60 -7.33
CA LEU A 54 -3.65 4.57 -6.09
C LEU A 54 -2.51 5.58 -6.23
N THR A 55 -2.45 6.54 -5.31
CA THR A 55 -1.43 7.60 -5.33
C THR A 55 -0.71 7.66 -4.00
N SER A 56 0.61 7.69 -4.04
CA SER A 56 1.48 7.96 -2.90
C SER A 56 2.12 9.33 -3.08
N THR A 57 2.16 10.15 -2.03
CA THR A 57 2.75 11.50 -2.09
C THR A 57 4.18 11.57 -1.53
N PRO A 58 4.51 10.98 -0.38
CA PRO A 58 5.89 10.83 0.05
C PRO A 58 6.56 9.56 -0.51
N GLN A 59 7.88 9.59 -0.66
CA GLN A 59 8.67 8.38 -0.90
C GLN A 59 8.62 7.52 0.37
N LEU A 60 8.36 6.21 0.20
CA LEU A 60 8.43 5.26 1.30
C LEU A 60 9.90 5.07 1.72
N ASN A 61 10.22 5.43 2.96
CA ASN A 61 11.53 5.16 3.55
C ASN A 61 11.50 3.80 4.27
N LEU A 62 12.42 2.93 3.88
CA LEU A 62 12.62 1.62 4.49
C LEU A 62 14.05 1.53 5.00
N ASN A 63 14.21 1.32 6.31
CA ASN A 63 15.51 1.08 6.91
C ASN A 63 15.62 -0.38 7.36
N LEU A 64 16.63 -1.08 6.85
CA LEU A 64 16.87 -2.49 7.11
C LEU A 64 18.13 -2.61 7.97
N THR A 65 17.96 -2.92 9.26
CA THR A 65 19.08 -3.13 10.17
C THR A 65 19.57 -4.56 10.09
N VAL A 66 20.52 -4.87 9.22
CA VAL A 66 21.14 -6.21 9.21
C VAL A 66 22.11 -6.37 10.40
N PRO A 67 22.10 -7.53 11.09
CA PRO A 67 23.05 -7.80 12.16
C PRO A 67 24.46 -7.95 11.58
N GLY A 68 25.44 -7.30 12.20
CA GLY A 68 26.84 -7.45 11.82
C GLY A 68 27.31 -8.88 12.06
N ILE A 69 27.88 -9.53 11.04
CA ILE A 69 28.56 -10.81 11.21
C ILE A 69 29.93 -10.49 11.81
N GLU A 70 30.12 -10.73 13.10
CA GLU A 70 31.46 -10.71 13.70
C GLU A 70 32.25 -11.92 13.20
N VAL A 71 33.25 -11.68 12.36
CA VAL A 71 34.23 -12.70 11.97
C VAL A 71 35.32 -12.69 13.04
N HIS A 72 35.28 -13.65 13.98
CA HIS A 72 36.41 -13.91 14.88
C HIS A 72 37.52 -14.62 14.08
N ASN A 73 38.70 -14.00 14.05
CA ASN A 73 39.94 -14.57 13.52
C ASN A 73 40.66 -15.43 14.55
#